data_AF-A0A6J3HI74-F1
#
_entry.id   AF-A0A6J3HI74-F1
#
_cell.length_a   1.000
_cell.length_b   1.000
_cell.length_c   1.000
_cell.angle_alpha   90.00
_cell.angle_beta   90.00
_cell.angle_gamma   90.00
#
_symmetry.space_group_name_H-M   'P 1'
#
loop_
_entity.id
_entity.type
_entity.pdbx_description
1 polymer ?
#
loop_
_entity_poly.entity_id
_entity_poly.type
_entity_poly.pdbx_seq_one_letter_code
_entity_poly.pdbx_strand_id
1 'polypeptide(L)' 'FLLGVFGHINNPVSCVKSGGVCLPIYCPNGFKQLGTCGLPGTKCCKKN' A
#
# COMPACT_ATOMS: atom_id res chain seq x y z
N PHE A 1 -23.01 -2.29 -5.83
CA PHE A 1 -21.56 -2.44 -6.09
C PHE A 1 -20.84 -1.39 -5.24
N LEU A 2 -20.63 -1.69 -3.95
CA LEU A 2 -20.06 -0.74 -2.99
C LEU A 2 -18.56 -0.58 -3.29
N LEU A 3 -18.18 0.52 -3.93
CA LEU A 3 -16.78 0.92 -4.08
C LEU A 3 -16.15 1.07 -2.68
N GLY A 4 -15.34 0.08 -2.30
CA GLY A 4 -14.03 0.35 -1.73
C GLY A 4 -13.95 1.10 -0.40
N VAL A 5 -14.83 0.81 0.57
CA VAL A 5 -14.58 1.18 1.99
C VAL A 5 -13.72 0.11 2.68
N PHE A 6 -12.65 -0.34 2.01
CA PHE A 6 -11.45 -0.75 2.74
C PHE A 6 -10.64 0.53 2.86
N GLY A 7 -10.31 0.98 4.07
CA GLY A 7 -9.49 2.17 4.28
C GLY A 7 -8.10 1.96 3.68
N HIS A 8 -7.98 2.18 2.36
CA HIS A 8 -6.77 1.93 1.62
C HIS A 8 -5.75 2.95 2.11
N ILE A 9 -4.64 2.43 2.67
CA ILE A 9 -3.48 3.25 2.99
C ILE A 9 -3.16 4.07 1.74
N ASN A 10 -3.11 5.39 1.89
CA ASN A 10 -2.90 6.32 0.77
C ASN A 10 -1.80 7.35 1.07
N ASN A 11 -1.07 7.15 2.16
CA ASN A 11 0.01 8.03 2.58
C ASN A 11 1.16 7.17 3.14
N PRO A 12 2.40 7.65 3.01
CA PRO A 12 3.57 6.88 3.38
C PRO A 12 3.63 6.63 4.90
N VAL A 13 3.14 7.57 5.71
CA VAL A 13 3.16 7.46 7.17
C VAL A 13 2.28 6.30 7.66
N SER A 14 1.05 6.17 7.15
CA SER A 14 0.15 5.05 7.46
C SER A 14 0.69 3.73 6.93
N CYS A 15 1.41 3.74 5.80
CA CYS A 15 2.05 2.55 5.25
C CYS A 15 3.10 1.99 6.22
N VAL A 16 4.03 2.86 6.64
CA VAL A 16 5.10 2.49 7.58
C VAL A 16 4.51 2.08 8.93
N LYS A 17 3.49 2.81 9.44
CA LYS A 17 2.79 2.43 10.68
C LYS A 17 2.13 1.05 10.62
N SER A 18 1.72 0.61 9.43
CA SER A 18 1.12 -0.71 9.23
C SER A 18 2.17 -1.82 9.05
N GLY A 19 3.46 -1.47 9.08
CA GLY A 19 4.59 -2.37 8.78
C GLY A 19 4.79 -2.61 7.29
N GLY A 20 4.27 -1.73 6.44
CA GLY A 20 4.48 -1.75 5.00
C GLY A 20 5.66 -0.87 4.58
N VAL A 21 6.09 -1.06 3.34
CA VAL A 21 7.09 -0.27 2.65
C VAL A 21 6.50 0.31 1.36
N CYS A 22 6.95 1.49 0.99
CA CYS A 22 6.56 2.13 -0.26
C CYS A 22 7.43 1.62 -1.40
N LEU A 23 6.83 0.91 -2.36
CA LEU A 23 7.52 0.40 -3.53
C LEU A 23 6.97 1.06 -4.80
N PRO A 24 7.84 1.35 -5.78
CA PRO A 24 7.40 1.86 -7.07
C PRO A 24 6.77 0.74 -7.90
N ILE A 25 5.75 1.09 -8.68
CA ILE A 25 5.07 0.26 -9.69
C ILE A 25 4.22 -0.88 -9.10
N TYR A 26 4.83 -1.86 -8.41
CA TYR A 26 4.15 -3.03 -7.87
C TYR A 26 4.82 -3.59 -6.61
N CYS A 27 4.08 -4.44 -5.88
CA CYS A 27 4.61 -5.21 -4.76
C CYS A 27 5.24 -6.52 -5.28
N PRO A 28 6.50 -6.82 -4.96
CA PRO A 28 7.14 -8.07 -5.37
C PRO A 28 6.50 -9.29 -4.70
N ASN A 29 6.78 -10.48 -5.24
CA ASN A 29 6.26 -11.75 -4.68
C ASN A 29 6.64 -11.91 -3.20
N GLY A 30 5.67 -12.32 -2.39
CA GLY A 30 5.79 -12.38 -0.92
C GLY A 30 5.36 -11.09 -0.20
N PHE A 31 4.92 -10.07 -0.93
CA PHE A 31 4.34 -8.86 -0.36
C PHE A 31 2.87 -8.72 -0.74
N LYS A 32 2.05 -8.34 0.24
CA LYS A 32 0.64 -7.98 0.07
C LYS A 32 0.52 -6.48 -0.15
N GLN A 33 -0.18 -6.06 -1.21
CA GLN A 33 -0.53 -4.66 -1.42
C GLN A 33 -1.58 -4.24 -0.38
N LEU A 34 -1.22 -3.29 0.48
CA LEU A 34 -2.13 -2.66 1.44
C LEU A 34 -2.82 -1.42 0.87
N GLY A 35 -2.17 -0.74 -0.08
CA GLY A 35 -2.66 0.50 -0.67
C GLY A 35 -1.59 1.21 -1.50
N THR A 36 -1.52 2.54 -1.40
CA THR A 36 -0.55 3.44 -2.04
C THR A 36 0.16 4.30 -0.99
N CYS A 37 1.24 4.96 -1.40
CA CYS A 37 1.96 5.91 -0.54
C CYS A 37 1.70 7.37 -0.91
N GLY A 38 0.56 7.65 -1.55
CA GLY A 38 0.13 9.01 -1.91
C GLY A 38 0.84 9.61 -3.12
N LEU A 39 1.91 8.98 -3.60
CA LEU A 39 2.59 9.35 -4.83
C LEU A 39 2.10 8.49 -6.00
N PRO A 40 1.92 9.07 -7.20
CA PRO A 40 1.52 8.32 -8.38
C PRO A 40 2.53 7.20 -8.67
N GLY A 41 2.00 6.00 -8.92
CA GLY A 41 2.82 4.81 -9.15
C GLY A 41 3.40 4.15 -7.91
N THR A 42 3.29 4.73 -6.70
CA THR A 42 3.78 4.08 -5.48
C THR A 42 2.71 3.22 -4.81
N LYS A 43 3.10 2.02 -4.42
CA LYS A 43 2.26 1.05 -3.71
C LYS A 43 2.78 0.86 -2.29
N CYS A 44 1.85 0.76 -1.35
CA CYS A 44 2.17 0.33 0.00
C CYS A 44 2.12 -1.21 0.04
N CYS A 45 3.25 -1.83 0.32
CA CYS A 45 3.46 -3.27 0.26
C CYS A 45 3.91 -3.78 1.63
N LYS A 46 3.27 -4.81 2.17
CA LYS A 46 3.66 -5.43 3.43
C LYS A 46 4.07 -6.87 3.19
N LYS A 47 5.25 -7.25 3.71
CA LYS A 47 5.68 -8.64 3.67
C LYS A 47 4.67 -9.49 4.45
N ASN A 48 4.20 -10.57 3.83
CA ASN A 48 3.30 -11.51 4.50
C ASN A 48 4.03 -12.27 5.61
#